data_AF-B7QN28-F1
#
_entry.id   AF-B7QN28-F1
#
_cell.length_a   1.000
_cell.length_b   1.000
_cell.length_c   1.000
_cell.angle_alpha   90.00
_cell.angle_beta   90.00
_cell.angle_gamma   90.00
#
_symmetry.space_group_name_H-M   'P 1'
#
loop_
_entity.id
_entity.type
_entity.pdbx_description
1 polymer ?
#
loop_
_entity_poly.entity_id
_entity_poly.type
_entity_poly.pdbx_seq_one_letter_code
_entity_poly.pdbx_strand_id
1 'polypeptide(L)'
;MTPSRLSILPSVALTLAAVVCSSRAQVSGRADRIRMDSLRQLSPRTPHFLVLAPDDNSLPYALKKVLPAVLVAVSKTKLNVIVHHYDTKCSSTNGPLSVFDYYISGQVDVFFGPSCPYVLAPVIRYASEWGLPLLTAAGQNDHFDSKSVYYRLLTRMNGSFSSLGQVFVEVMRQFDWTVVAFLFHQFKDNSKGHTECYFSLSSVFTALGKNASHHSFDEDDHDVDFHQLLGKISQKARMCL
;
A
#
# COMPACT_ATOMS: atom_id res chain seq x y z
N MET A 1 35.15 82.45 -17.63
CA MET A 1 34.06 82.91 -16.72
C MET A 1 33.39 81.68 -16.14
N THR A 2 33.59 81.44 -14.85
CA THR A 2 32.74 80.59 -13.99
C THR A 2 31.28 81.11 -14.01
N PRO A 3 30.23 80.36 -13.58
CA PRO A 3 30.25 79.47 -12.40
C PRO A 3 29.32 78.21 -12.46
N SER A 4 29.65 77.16 -11.69
CA SER A 4 28.93 76.64 -10.50
C SER A 4 27.57 75.93 -10.71
N ARG A 5 27.46 74.66 -10.29
CA ARG A 5 26.81 74.23 -9.03
C ARG A 5 26.58 72.70 -8.97
N LEU A 6 26.76 72.20 -7.75
CA LEU A 6 26.33 70.92 -7.17
C LEU A 6 24.87 70.52 -7.51
N SER A 7 24.61 69.23 -7.69
CA SER A 7 23.49 68.50 -7.05
C SER A 7 23.56 66.99 -7.39
N ILE A 8 23.69 66.11 -6.39
CA ILE A 8 22.62 65.29 -5.79
C ILE A 8 22.29 64.01 -6.61
N LEU A 9 22.63 62.84 -6.04
CA LEU A 9 22.07 61.50 -6.32
C LEU A 9 20.54 61.55 -6.36
N PRO A 10 19.79 60.72 -7.12
CA PRO A 10 20.03 59.28 -7.29
C PRO A 10 19.71 58.76 -8.70
N SER A 11 20.22 57.57 -9.06
CA SER A 11 19.60 56.79 -10.14
C SER A 11 19.79 55.31 -9.92
N VAL A 12 18.64 54.68 -9.74
CA VAL A 12 18.37 53.25 -9.83
C VAL A 12 18.82 52.77 -11.21
N ALA A 13 19.79 51.87 -11.24
CA ALA A 13 20.13 51.10 -12.43
C ALA A 13 20.01 49.61 -12.07
N LEU A 14 18.83 49.08 -12.40
CA LEU A 14 18.52 47.67 -12.45
C LEU A 14 19.45 46.99 -13.47
N THR A 15 20.34 46.10 -13.03
CA THR A 15 21.04 45.20 -13.96
C THR A 15 21.09 43.79 -13.39
N LEU A 16 20.44 42.89 -14.12
CA LEU A 16 20.44 41.44 -13.97
C LEU A 16 21.88 40.90 -13.92
N ALA A 17 22.23 40.17 -12.86
CA ALA A 17 23.34 39.22 -12.88
C ALA A 17 23.01 38.03 -11.99
N ALA A 18 22.90 36.88 -12.64
CA ALA A 18 22.74 35.51 -12.16
C ALA A 18 23.05 35.26 -10.68
N VAL A 19 22.02 34.87 -9.92
CA VAL A 19 22.21 34.06 -8.70
C VAL A 19 22.53 32.64 -9.16
N VAL A 20 23.79 32.25 -9.02
CA VAL A 20 24.20 30.85 -8.99
C VAL A 20 23.53 30.22 -7.78
N CYS A 21 22.36 29.59 -7.99
CA CYS A 21 21.74 28.77 -6.98
C CYS A 21 22.49 27.43 -6.95
N SER A 22 23.27 27.26 -5.89
CA SER A 22 23.98 26.05 -5.48
C SER A 22 23.20 24.77 -5.82
N SER A 23 23.61 24.08 -6.89
CA SER A 23 23.25 22.69 -7.12
C SER A 23 24.03 21.81 -6.15
N ARG A 24 23.53 21.72 -4.91
CA ARG A 24 24.02 20.77 -3.90
C ARG A 24 22.85 19.99 -3.32
N ALA A 25 22.21 19.19 -4.17
CA ALA A 25 21.36 18.09 -3.76
C ALA A 25 21.41 17.01 -4.85
N GLN A 26 21.43 15.74 -4.45
CA GLN A 26 21.46 14.53 -5.29
C GLN A 26 22.83 13.95 -5.71
N VAL A 27 23.76 13.72 -4.78
CA VAL A 27 24.72 12.60 -4.92
C VAL A 27 25.07 12.02 -3.55
N SER A 28 24.11 11.33 -2.91
CA SER A 28 24.42 10.55 -1.69
C SER A 28 23.74 9.17 -1.74
N GLY A 29 22.43 9.12 -2.06
CA GLY A 29 21.70 7.84 -2.07
C GLY A 29 22.02 6.83 -3.18
N ARG A 30 22.68 7.25 -4.28
CA ARG A 30 22.99 6.34 -5.41
C ARG A 30 24.26 5.52 -5.18
N ALA A 31 25.25 6.07 -4.48
CA ALA A 31 26.52 5.39 -4.20
C ALA A 31 26.36 4.31 -3.11
N ASP A 32 25.59 4.60 -2.06
CA ASP A 32 25.30 3.62 -1.00
C ASP A 32 24.45 2.45 -1.49
N ARG A 33 23.50 2.70 -2.41
CA ARG A 33 22.71 1.65 -3.07
C ARG A 33 23.60 0.70 -3.87
N ILE A 34 24.53 1.23 -4.66
CA ILE A 34 25.50 0.42 -5.42
C ILE A 34 26.38 -0.40 -4.47
N ARG A 35 26.76 0.14 -3.31
CA ARG A 35 27.61 -0.55 -2.32
C ARG A 35 26.89 -1.74 -1.65
N MET A 36 25.63 -1.59 -1.25
CA MET A 36 24.84 -2.67 -0.65
C MET A 36 24.49 -3.78 -1.67
N ASP A 37 24.12 -3.41 -2.90
CA ASP A 37 23.83 -4.38 -3.97
C ASP A 37 25.09 -5.12 -4.44
N SER A 38 26.23 -4.44 -4.50
CA SER A 38 27.53 -5.07 -4.82
C SER A 38 27.93 -6.06 -3.72
N LEU A 39 27.76 -5.72 -2.43
CA LEU A 39 28.00 -6.65 -1.31
C LEU A 39 27.07 -7.86 -1.36
N ARG A 40 25.83 -7.71 -1.87
CA ARG A 40 24.87 -8.80 -2.04
C ARG A 40 25.19 -9.74 -3.21
N GLN A 41 25.83 -9.25 -4.27
CA GLN A 41 26.14 -10.02 -5.50
C GLN A 41 27.46 -10.79 -5.44
N LEU A 42 28.36 -10.48 -4.52
CA LEU A 42 29.76 -10.96 -4.55
C LEU A 42 30.00 -12.36 -3.95
N SER A 43 29.00 -13.10 -3.49
CA SER A 43 29.19 -14.44 -2.91
C SER A 43 28.01 -15.39 -3.14
N PRO A 44 28.25 -16.69 -3.39
CA PRO A 44 27.20 -17.71 -3.30
C PRO A 44 26.71 -17.80 -1.84
N ARG A 45 25.70 -16.99 -1.51
CA ARG A 45 25.08 -16.93 -0.18
C ARG A 45 23.71 -17.59 -0.19
N THR A 46 23.38 -18.21 0.93
CA THR A 46 22.05 -18.76 1.19
C THR A 46 21.02 -17.63 1.11
N PRO A 47 19.97 -17.72 0.27
CA PRO A 47 18.93 -16.71 0.20
C PRO A 47 18.16 -16.60 1.52
N HIS A 48 17.81 -15.37 1.89
CA HIS A 48 17.05 -15.04 3.08
C HIS A 48 15.63 -14.61 2.74
N PHE A 49 14.65 -15.35 3.23
CA PHE A 49 13.23 -15.02 3.08
C PHE A 49 12.73 -14.38 4.37
N LEU A 50 12.03 -13.24 4.28
CA LEU A 50 11.40 -12.60 5.42
C LEU A 50 9.88 -12.72 5.31
N VAL A 51 9.27 -13.47 6.23
CA VAL A 51 7.82 -13.63 6.35
C VAL A 51 7.26 -12.58 7.30
N LEU A 52 6.37 -11.73 6.80
CA LEU A 52 5.75 -10.64 7.52
C LEU A 52 4.26 -10.94 7.70
N ALA A 53 3.82 -11.15 8.93
CA ALA A 53 2.41 -11.34 9.26
C ALA A 53 2.15 -10.92 10.72
N PRO A 54 0.92 -10.59 11.12
CA PRO A 54 0.61 -10.38 12.54
C PRO A 54 0.57 -11.72 13.28
N ASP A 55 0.97 -11.75 14.56
CA ASP A 55 0.85 -12.96 15.41
C ASP A 55 -0.55 -13.11 16.07
N ASP A 56 -1.51 -12.26 15.66
CA ASP A 56 -2.89 -12.33 16.09
C ASP A 56 -3.66 -13.47 15.40
N ASN A 57 -4.01 -14.50 16.18
CA ASN A 57 -4.73 -15.68 15.73
C ASN A 57 -6.19 -15.41 15.33
N SER A 58 -6.77 -14.26 15.65
CA SER A 58 -8.11 -13.87 15.18
C SER A 58 -8.13 -13.71 13.66
N LEU A 59 -7.01 -13.27 13.07
CA LEU A 59 -6.89 -12.97 11.65
C LEU A 59 -6.65 -14.25 10.84
N PRO A 60 -7.21 -14.36 9.62
CA PRO A 60 -7.05 -15.56 8.78
C PRO A 60 -5.62 -15.76 8.29
N TYR A 61 -4.82 -14.70 8.24
CA TYR A 61 -3.43 -14.67 7.79
C TYR A 61 -2.42 -14.50 8.93
N ALA A 62 -2.79 -14.92 10.15
CA ALA A 62 -1.89 -14.91 11.29
C ALA A 62 -0.58 -15.65 11.01
N LEU A 63 0.52 -15.22 11.64
CA LEU A 63 1.85 -15.77 11.43
C LEU A 63 1.88 -17.28 11.71
N LYS A 64 1.22 -17.73 12.78
CA LYS A 64 1.05 -19.15 13.14
C LYS A 64 0.31 -19.97 12.08
N LYS A 65 -0.48 -19.34 11.21
CA LYS A 65 -1.23 -20.00 10.12
C LYS A 65 -0.44 -20.00 8.81
N VAL A 66 0.26 -18.90 8.49
CA VAL A 66 0.96 -18.75 7.20
C VAL A 66 2.39 -19.29 7.21
N LEU A 67 3.10 -19.18 8.34
CA LEU A 67 4.50 -19.62 8.45
C LEU A 67 4.68 -21.12 8.18
N PRO A 68 3.84 -22.04 8.70
CA PRO A 68 3.96 -23.46 8.39
C PRO A 68 3.88 -23.76 6.89
N ALA A 69 3.01 -23.06 6.14
CA ALA A 69 2.90 -23.25 4.70
C ALA A 69 4.20 -22.86 3.97
N VAL A 70 4.85 -21.77 4.38
CA VAL A 70 6.15 -21.33 3.85
C VAL A 70 7.25 -22.34 4.18
N LEU A 71 7.32 -22.81 5.43
CA LEU A 71 8.32 -23.80 5.85
C LEU A 71 8.18 -25.12 5.09
N VAL A 72 6.94 -25.60 4.90
CA VAL A 72 6.67 -26.78 4.08
C VAL A 72 7.09 -26.54 2.63
N ALA A 73 6.78 -25.37 2.05
CA ALA A 73 7.20 -25.04 0.69
C ALA A 73 8.74 -25.07 0.57
N VAL A 74 9.45 -24.43 1.49
CA VAL A 74 10.92 -24.42 1.52
C VAL A 74 11.48 -25.84 1.68
N SER A 75 10.91 -26.67 2.57
CA SER A 75 11.37 -28.05 2.76
C SER A 75 11.23 -28.92 1.49
N LYS A 76 10.28 -28.59 0.62
CA LYS A 76 10.07 -29.27 -0.66
C LYS A 76 11.00 -28.74 -1.76
N THR A 77 11.54 -27.53 -1.60
CA THR A 77 12.59 -27.03 -2.48
C THR A 77 13.92 -27.68 -2.14
N LYS A 78 14.75 -27.96 -3.16
CA LYS A 78 16.14 -28.41 -2.96
C LYS A 78 17.09 -27.26 -2.61
N LEU A 79 16.55 -26.09 -2.27
CA LEU A 79 17.30 -24.88 -2.01
C LEU A 79 17.57 -24.78 -0.51
N ASN A 80 18.81 -24.48 -0.13
CA ASN A 80 19.11 -24.04 1.22
C ASN A 80 18.63 -22.59 1.35
N VAL A 81 17.66 -22.33 2.22
CA VAL A 81 17.05 -21.00 2.41
C VAL A 81 16.92 -20.74 3.90
N ILE A 82 17.25 -19.53 4.33
CA ILE A 82 17.03 -19.08 5.71
C ILE A 82 15.70 -18.33 5.75
N VAL A 83 14.76 -18.82 6.56
CA VAL A 83 13.44 -18.19 6.72
C VAL A 83 13.40 -17.42 8.03
N HIS A 84 13.33 -16.10 7.93
CA HIS A 84 13.03 -15.19 9.00
C HIS A 84 11.54 -14.92 9.07
N HIS A 85 11.03 -14.59 10.25
CA HIS A 85 9.66 -14.18 10.44
C HIS A 85 9.57 -13.03 11.44
N TYR A 86 8.58 -12.16 11.26
CA TYR A 86 8.37 -11.03 12.15
C TYR A 86 6.89 -10.74 12.35
N ASP A 87 6.51 -10.51 13.61
CA ASP A 87 5.18 -10.06 13.99
C ASP A 87 4.99 -8.57 13.68
N THR A 88 4.30 -8.29 12.58
CA THR A 88 4.01 -6.92 12.16
C THR A 88 3.00 -6.19 13.04
N LYS A 89 2.24 -6.91 13.88
CA LYS A 89 1.10 -6.40 14.67
C LYS A 89 0.06 -5.65 13.84
N CYS A 90 0.02 -5.91 12.53
CA CYS A 90 -0.78 -5.15 11.56
C CYS A 90 -0.57 -3.62 11.64
N SER A 91 0.58 -3.16 12.16
CA SER A 91 0.85 -1.75 12.42
C SER A 91 1.60 -1.13 11.25
N SER A 92 1.07 -0.02 10.72
CA SER A 92 1.69 0.81 9.69
C SER A 92 3.01 1.46 10.13
N THR A 93 3.37 1.36 11.41
CA THR A 93 4.64 1.83 11.97
C THR A 93 5.62 0.69 12.21
N ASN A 94 5.20 -0.34 12.97
CA ASN A 94 6.11 -1.40 13.40
C ASN A 94 6.54 -2.32 12.25
N GLY A 95 5.61 -2.66 11.35
CA GLY A 95 5.91 -3.51 10.21
C GLY A 95 6.99 -2.92 9.29
N PRO A 96 6.84 -1.67 8.81
CA PRO A 96 7.87 -1.06 7.97
C PRO A 96 9.20 -0.85 8.70
N LEU A 97 9.18 -0.51 9.99
CA LEU A 97 10.41 -0.34 10.77
C LEU A 97 11.22 -1.64 10.83
N SER A 98 10.57 -2.77 11.12
CA SER A 98 11.24 -4.08 11.13
C SER A 98 11.88 -4.41 9.78
N VAL A 99 11.21 -4.06 8.69
CA VAL A 99 11.71 -4.30 7.33
C VAL A 99 12.99 -3.51 7.05
N PHE A 100 13.11 -2.28 7.57
CA PHE A 100 14.36 -1.52 7.51
C PHE A 100 15.49 -2.25 8.25
N ASP A 101 15.24 -2.77 9.44
CA ASP A 101 16.25 -3.48 10.24
C ASP A 101 16.79 -4.73 9.51
N TYR A 102 15.89 -5.52 8.91
CA TYR A 102 16.29 -6.68 8.09
C TYR A 102 17.02 -6.28 6.80
N TYR A 103 16.62 -5.18 6.17
CA TYR A 103 17.29 -4.67 4.97
C TYR A 103 18.72 -4.21 5.27
N ILE A 104 18.91 -3.39 6.33
CA ILE A 104 20.21 -2.84 6.73
C ILE A 104 21.15 -3.94 7.22
N SER A 105 20.63 -4.94 7.94
CA SER A 105 21.42 -6.08 8.40
C SER A 105 21.79 -7.07 7.28
N GLY A 106 21.28 -6.88 6.05
CA GLY A 106 21.54 -7.77 4.92
C GLY A 106 20.87 -9.14 5.04
N GLN A 107 19.87 -9.27 5.90
CA GLN A 107 19.20 -10.54 6.22
C GLN A 107 17.89 -10.75 5.44
N VAL A 108 17.74 -10.10 4.28
CA VAL A 108 16.55 -10.26 3.44
C VAL A 108 16.87 -10.12 1.95
N ASP A 109 16.37 -11.08 1.18
CA ASP A 109 16.41 -11.13 -0.28
C ASP A 109 15.02 -11.12 -0.91
N VAL A 110 14.03 -11.65 -0.19
CA VAL A 110 12.65 -11.74 -0.66
C VAL A 110 11.71 -11.50 0.52
N PHE A 111 10.69 -10.69 0.30
CA PHE A 111 9.61 -10.47 1.25
C PHE A 111 8.42 -11.38 0.95
N PHE A 112 7.90 -12.06 1.96
CA PHE A 112 6.63 -12.79 1.92
C PHE A 112 5.62 -12.10 2.83
N GLY A 113 4.47 -11.71 2.27
CA GLY A 113 3.58 -10.75 2.91
C GLY A 113 4.12 -9.32 2.81
N PRO A 114 3.64 -8.37 3.62
CA PRO A 114 2.61 -8.53 4.65
C PRO A 114 1.20 -8.66 4.09
N SER A 115 0.29 -9.18 4.92
CA SER A 115 -1.12 -9.33 4.55
C SER A 115 -1.98 -8.10 4.84
N CYS A 116 -1.60 -7.31 5.85
CA CYS A 116 -2.32 -6.09 6.20
C CYS A 116 -2.05 -4.97 5.17
N PRO A 117 -3.08 -4.34 4.58
CA PRO A 117 -2.91 -3.37 3.49
C PRO A 117 -2.10 -2.14 3.91
N TYR A 118 -2.30 -1.66 5.15
CA TYR A 118 -1.58 -0.51 5.70
C TYR A 118 -0.12 -0.77 6.03
N VAL A 119 0.26 -2.03 6.24
CA VAL A 119 1.66 -2.45 6.38
C VAL A 119 2.26 -2.67 5.00
N LEU A 120 1.50 -3.27 4.10
CA LEU A 120 1.92 -3.59 2.74
C LEU A 120 2.35 -2.33 1.99
N ALA A 121 1.51 -1.30 1.94
CA ALA A 121 1.74 -0.09 1.15
C ALA A 121 3.11 0.58 1.34
N PRO A 122 3.56 0.89 2.56
CA PRO A 122 4.92 1.42 2.77
C PRO A 122 6.01 0.38 2.47
N VAL A 123 5.85 -0.89 2.89
CA VAL A 123 6.87 -1.93 2.69
C VAL A 123 7.16 -2.15 1.20
N ILE A 124 6.14 -2.20 0.35
CA ILE A 124 6.36 -2.39 -1.08
C ILE A 124 7.00 -1.18 -1.76
N ARG A 125 6.72 0.05 -1.27
CA ARG A 125 7.38 1.26 -1.79
C ARG A 125 8.88 1.19 -1.53
N TYR A 126 9.27 0.76 -0.33
CA TYR A 126 10.67 0.55 0.01
C TYR A 126 11.29 -0.61 -0.77
N ALA A 127 10.63 -1.76 -0.83
CA ALA A 127 11.11 -2.94 -1.55
C ALA A 127 11.33 -2.66 -3.04
N SER A 128 10.40 -1.93 -3.68
CA SER A 128 10.52 -1.49 -5.09
C SER A 128 11.72 -0.59 -5.31
N GLU A 129 12.03 0.27 -4.34
CA GLU A 129 13.25 1.08 -4.37
C GLU A 129 14.49 0.23 -4.14
N TRP A 130 14.49 -0.69 -3.18
CA TRP A 130 15.63 -1.56 -2.88
C TRP A 130 15.89 -2.66 -3.90
N GLY A 131 15.07 -2.80 -4.94
CA GLY A 131 15.24 -3.88 -5.92
C GLY A 131 14.89 -5.26 -5.37
N LEU A 132 14.13 -5.36 -4.27
CA LEU A 132 13.78 -6.62 -3.62
C LEU A 132 12.35 -7.04 -3.98
N PRO A 133 12.14 -8.28 -4.45
CA PRO A 133 10.80 -8.79 -4.75
C PRO A 133 9.97 -8.96 -3.48
N LEU A 134 8.67 -8.64 -3.60
CA LEU A 134 7.68 -8.87 -2.55
C LEU A 134 6.52 -9.69 -3.09
N LEU A 135 6.30 -10.85 -2.48
CA LEU A 135 5.21 -11.76 -2.81
C LEU A 135 4.19 -11.77 -1.66
N THR A 136 2.92 -11.58 -1.96
CA THR A 136 1.85 -11.59 -0.95
C THR A 136 0.61 -12.31 -1.46
N ALA A 137 -0.09 -13.00 -0.55
CA ALA A 137 -1.41 -13.57 -0.82
C ALA A 137 -2.56 -12.58 -0.51
N ALA A 138 -2.22 -11.35 -0.13
CA ALA A 138 -3.17 -10.28 0.18
C ALA A 138 -3.01 -9.09 -0.78
N GLY A 139 -3.42 -7.90 -0.33
CA GLY A 139 -3.31 -6.67 -1.12
C GLY A 139 -4.31 -6.66 -2.28
N GLN A 140 -5.50 -7.22 -2.07
CA GLN A 140 -6.54 -7.26 -3.10
C GLN A 140 -7.09 -5.88 -3.47
N ASN A 141 -6.87 -4.85 -2.64
CA ASN A 141 -7.37 -3.51 -2.94
C ASN A 141 -6.87 -2.99 -4.31
N ASP A 142 -7.70 -2.16 -4.92
CA ASP A 142 -7.44 -1.49 -6.20
C ASP A 142 -6.23 -0.54 -6.17
N HIS A 143 -5.88 -0.02 -4.99
CA HIS A 143 -4.73 0.86 -4.83
C HIS A 143 -3.42 0.18 -5.26
N PHE A 144 -3.32 -1.15 -5.15
CA PHE A 144 -2.15 -1.93 -5.57
C PHE A 144 -2.15 -2.33 -7.05
N ASP A 145 -3.18 -1.97 -7.82
CA ASP A 145 -3.23 -2.29 -9.26
C ASP A 145 -2.25 -1.46 -10.08
N SER A 146 -2.01 -0.21 -9.68
CA SER A 146 -1.07 0.68 -10.36
C SER A 146 0.38 0.37 -9.99
N LYS A 147 1.02 -0.51 -10.76
CA LYS A 147 2.41 -0.93 -10.51
C LYS A 147 3.48 0.05 -10.95
N SER A 148 3.18 0.95 -11.90
CA SER A 148 4.20 1.69 -12.68
C SER A 148 5.08 2.63 -11.84
N VAL A 149 4.58 3.16 -10.72
CA VAL A 149 5.31 4.14 -9.91
C VAL A 149 5.85 3.52 -8.62
N TYR A 150 4.98 2.93 -7.80
CA TYR A 150 5.30 2.59 -6.41
C TYR A 150 5.38 1.10 -6.10
N TYR A 151 4.81 0.24 -6.96
CA TYR A 151 4.55 -1.18 -6.65
C TYR A 151 5.12 -2.14 -7.71
N ARG A 152 6.25 -1.75 -8.33
CA ARG A 152 6.85 -2.46 -9.48
C ARG A 152 7.24 -3.91 -9.15
N LEU A 153 7.66 -4.16 -7.92
CA LEU A 153 8.13 -5.49 -7.47
C LEU A 153 7.08 -6.27 -6.66
N LEU A 154 5.81 -5.84 -6.72
CA LEU A 154 4.70 -6.50 -6.05
C LEU A 154 4.15 -7.65 -6.89
N THR A 155 4.18 -8.85 -6.34
CA THR A 155 3.47 -10.00 -6.88
C THR A 155 2.38 -10.44 -5.91
N ARG A 156 1.12 -10.27 -6.33
CA ARG A 156 -0.04 -10.77 -5.59
C ARG A 156 -0.38 -12.15 -6.11
N MET A 157 -0.42 -13.13 -5.22
CA MET A 157 -0.79 -14.53 -5.53
C MET A 157 -2.29 -14.78 -5.41
N ASN A 158 -3.04 -13.76 -4.97
CA ASN A 158 -4.50 -13.76 -4.90
C ASN A 158 -5.07 -12.75 -5.92
N GLY A 159 -6.36 -12.87 -6.23
CA GLY A 159 -7.05 -11.93 -7.13
C GLY A 159 -7.14 -10.51 -6.55
N SER A 160 -7.48 -9.53 -7.38
CA SER A 160 -7.79 -8.16 -6.92
C SER A 160 -9.30 -7.94 -6.81
N PHE A 161 -9.69 -7.01 -5.93
CA PHE A 161 -11.08 -6.55 -5.82
C PHE A 161 -11.54 -5.80 -7.07
N SER A 162 -10.63 -5.25 -7.87
CA SER A 162 -10.97 -4.72 -9.20
C SER A 162 -11.46 -5.81 -10.15
N SER A 163 -10.84 -7.00 -10.14
CA SER A 163 -11.35 -8.14 -10.90
C SER A 163 -12.72 -8.60 -10.39
N LEU A 164 -12.94 -8.56 -9.06
CA LEU A 164 -14.26 -8.80 -8.48
C LEU A 164 -15.30 -7.78 -8.97
N GLY A 165 -14.95 -6.50 -9.03
CA GLY A 165 -15.79 -5.44 -9.58
C GLY A 165 -16.19 -5.69 -11.04
N GLN A 166 -15.24 -6.14 -11.87
CA GLN A 166 -15.52 -6.49 -13.27
C GLN A 166 -16.47 -7.69 -13.40
N VAL A 167 -16.27 -8.73 -12.59
CA VAL A 167 -17.21 -9.87 -12.55
C VAL A 167 -18.60 -9.41 -12.13
N PHE A 168 -18.70 -8.50 -11.16
CA PHE A 168 -19.98 -7.96 -10.71
C PHE A 168 -20.69 -7.15 -11.79
N VAL A 169 -19.96 -6.35 -12.58
CA VAL A 169 -20.51 -5.65 -13.76
C VAL A 169 -21.13 -6.64 -14.75
N GLU A 170 -20.46 -7.74 -15.05
CA GLU A 170 -20.99 -8.77 -15.96
C GLU A 170 -22.24 -9.45 -15.40
N VAL A 171 -22.28 -9.72 -14.09
CA VAL A 171 -23.48 -10.25 -13.43
C VAL A 171 -24.64 -9.25 -13.56
N MET A 172 -24.42 -7.97 -13.29
CA MET A 172 -25.47 -6.96 -13.45
C MET A 172 -25.98 -6.89 -14.89
N ARG A 173 -25.08 -6.97 -15.87
CA ARG A 173 -25.43 -6.99 -17.29
C ARG A 173 -26.20 -8.25 -17.68
N GLN A 174 -25.89 -9.40 -17.10
CA GLN A 174 -26.57 -10.67 -17.39
C GLN A 174 -28.02 -10.69 -16.87
N PHE A 175 -28.28 -10.02 -15.74
CA PHE A 175 -29.61 -9.97 -15.11
C PHE A 175 -30.36 -8.65 -15.33
N ASP A 176 -29.84 -7.78 -16.21
CA ASP A 176 -30.38 -6.43 -16.48
C ASP A 176 -30.61 -5.59 -15.20
N TRP A 177 -29.72 -5.74 -14.21
CA TRP A 177 -29.77 -4.97 -12.97
C TRP A 177 -29.13 -3.60 -13.18
N THR A 178 -29.93 -2.55 -12.98
CA THR A 178 -29.50 -1.16 -13.20
C THR A 178 -29.38 -0.35 -11.91
N VAL A 179 -29.97 -0.84 -10.81
CA VAL A 179 -30.02 -0.14 -9.51
C VAL A 179 -29.65 -1.11 -8.40
N VAL A 180 -28.56 -0.82 -7.70
CA VAL A 180 -28.06 -1.61 -6.56
C VAL A 180 -27.69 -0.71 -5.39
N ALA A 181 -27.83 -1.23 -4.18
CA ALA A 181 -27.34 -0.59 -2.96
C ALA A 181 -26.27 -1.47 -2.30
N PHE A 182 -25.25 -0.83 -1.73
CA PHE A 182 -24.22 -1.47 -0.92
C PHE A 182 -24.44 -1.14 0.55
N LEU A 183 -24.33 -2.15 1.41
CA LEU A 183 -24.34 -2.00 2.85
C LEU A 183 -23.14 -2.72 3.45
N PHE A 184 -22.27 -2.01 4.16
CA PHE A 184 -21.04 -2.63 4.64
C PHE A 184 -20.50 -2.08 5.95
N HIS A 185 -19.75 -2.94 6.62
CA HIS A 185 -19.03 -2.59 7.83
C HIS A 185 -17.87 -1.63 7.54
N GLN A 186 -17.85 -0.50 8.23
CA GLN A 186 -16.75 0.45 8.25
C GLN A 186 -16.68 1.11 9.63
N PHE A 187 -15.48 1.17 10.20
CA PHE A 187 -15.27 1.86 11.47
C PHE A 187 -15.70 3.32 11.38
N LYS A 188 -16.43 3.77 12.41
CA LYS A 188 -16.80 5.19 12.60
C LYS A 188 -15.59 6.03 12.97
N ASP A 189 -14.65 5.43 13.70
CA ASP A 189 -13.36 6.03 14.00
C ASP A 189 -12.39 5.89 12.82
N ASN A 190 -12.16 7.00 12.14
CA ASN A 190 -11.23 7.08 11.01
C ASN A 190 -9.78 6.76 11.38
N SER A 191 -9.41 6.81 12.68
CA SER A 191 -8.05 6.47 13.13
C SER A 191 -7.71 4.98 12.93
N LYS A 192 -8.72 4.12 12.91
CA LYS A 192 -8.58 2.67 12.64
C LYS A 192 -8.39 2.36 11.15
N GLY A 193 -8.64 3.33 10.27
CA GLY A 193 -8.61 3.16 8.83
C GLY A 193 -9.85 2.46 8.27
N HIS A 194 -9.71 1.97 7.05
CA HIS A 194 -10.74 1.27 6.30
C HIS A 194 -10.70 -0.24 6.55
N THR A 195 -11.88 -0.82 6.62
CA THR A 195 -12.07 -2.27 6.76
C THR A 195 -11.84 -2.98 5.44
N GLU A 196 -11.67 -4.30 5.49
CA GLU A 196 -11.65 -5.13 4.27
C GLU A 196 -12.99 -5.05 3.52
N CYS A 197 -14.12 -4.93 4.22
CA CYS A 197 -15.44 -4.73 3.61
C CYS A 197 -15.47 -3.45 2.77
N TYR A 198 -14.95 -2.34 3.30
CA TYR A 198 -14.81 -1.10 2.54
C TYR A 198 -13.97 -1.30 1.28
N PHE A 199 -12.78 -1.91 1.40
CA PHE A 199 -11.91 -2.11 0.23
C PHE A 199 -12.54 -3.01 -0.84
N SER A 200 -13.24 -4.07 -0.43
CA SER A 200 -13.88 -4.99 -1.37
C SER A 200 -14.98 -4.30 -2.19
N LEU A 201 -15.82 -3.49 -1.56
CA LEU A 201 -16.94 -2.82 -2.21
C LEU A 201 -16.56 -1.51 -2.88
N SER A 202 -15.51 -0.83 -2.42
CA SER A 202 -14.99 0.38 -3.07
C SER A 202 -14.58 0.09 -4.51
N SER A 203 -13.94 -1.05 -4.76
CA SER A 203 -13.57 -1.47 -6.12
C SER A 203 -14.79 -1.85 -6.97
N VAL A 204 -15.81 -2.49 -6.39
CA VAL A 204 -17.08 -2.77 -7.09
C VAL A 204 -17.80 -1.48 -7.43
N PHE A 205 -17.93 -0.56 -6.47
CA PHE A 205 -18.53 0.75 -6.67
C PHE A 205 -17.82 1.55 -7.75
N THR A 206 -16.48 1.52 -7.76
CA THR A 206 -15.65 2.17 -8.79
C THR A 206 -15.92 1.57 -10.17
N ALA A 207 -16.13 0.25 -10.27
CA ALA A 207 -16.46 -0.41 -11.53
C ALA A 207 -17.90 -0.10 -12.03
N LEU A 208 -18.87 0.03 -11.12
CA LEU A 208 -20.27 0.32 -11.46
C LEU A 208 -20.55 1.80 -11.77
N GLY A 209 -19.72 2.71 -11.26
CA GLY A 209 -19.91 4.15 -11.43
C GLY A 209 -21.10 4.71 -10.65
N LYS A 210 -21.74 5.76 -11.20
CA LYS A 210 -22.73 6.59 -10.48
C LYS A 210 -24.09 5.92 -10.20
N ASN A 211 -24.33 4.71 -10.68
CA ASN A 211 -25.63 4.04 -10.58
C ASN A 211 -25.81 3.22 -9.28
N ALA A 212 -24.79 3.16 -8.43
CA ALA A 212 -24.86 2.46 -7.16
C ALA A 212 -25.09 3.43 -5.98
N SER A 213 -25.94 3.05 -5.04
CA SER A 213 -26.02 3.69 -3.73
C SER A 213 -25.15 2.94 -2.73
N HIS A 214 -24.59 3.61 -1.73
CA HIS A 214 -23.85 2.94 -0.66
C HIS A 214 -24.19 3.53 0.71
N HIS A 215 -24.14 2.67 1.73
CA HIS A 215 -24.28 3.01 3.13
C HIS A 215 -23.31 2.17 3.94
N SER A 216 -22.72 2.77 4.97
CA SER A 216 -21.82 2.08 5.88
C SER A 216 -22.35 2.12 7.31
N PHE A 217 -21.95 1.14 8.11
CA PHE A 217 -22.23 1.07 9.53
C PHE A 217 -21.03 0.49 10.27
N ASP A 218 -20.89 0.82 11.55
CA ASP A 218 -19.86 0.23 12.40
C ASP A 218 -20.49 -0.95 13.15
N GLU A 219 -19.93 -2.17 12.99
CA GLU A 219 -20.45 -3.38 13.64
C GLU A 219 -20.15 -3.39 15.13
N ASP A 220 -19.12 -2.66 15.55
CA ASP A 220 -18.73 -2.50 16.95
C ASP A 220 -19.59 -1.43 17.66
N ASP A 221 -20.39 -0.65 16.91
CA ASP A 221 -21.28 0.37 17.46
C ASP A 221 -22.65 -0.26 17.80
N HIS A 222 -22.91 -0.43 19.09
CA HIS A 222 -24.17 -1.00 19.59
C HIS A 222 -25.38 -0.06 19.44
N ASP A 223 -25.16 1.23 19.13
CA ASP A 223 -26.22 2.22 18.97
C ASP A 223 -26.76 2.29 17.52
N VAL A 224 -26.33 1.38 16.65
CA VAL A 224 -26.76 1.35 15.24
C VAL A 224 -28.21 0.89 15.13
N ASP A 225 -29.09 1.80 14.68
CA ASP A 225 -30.47 1.50 14.32
C ASP A 225 -30.54 0.83 12.93
N PHE A 226 -30.44 -0.50 12.92
CA PHE A 226 -30.56 -1.31 11.71
C PHE A 226 -31.94 -1.18 11.04
N HIS A 227 -33.01 -0.94 11.79
CA HIS A 227 -34.34 -0.79 11.20
C HIS A 227 -34.41 0.48 10.36
N GLN A 228 -33.88 1.59 10.88
CA GLN A 228 -33.78 2.84 10.13
C GLN A 228 -32.86 2.70 8.91
N LEU A 229 -31.73 2.00 9.06
CA LEU A 229 -30.76 1.79 7.98
C LEU A 229 -31.35 0.96 6.83
N LEU A 230 -32.00 -0.16 7.14
CA LEU A 230 -32.70 -1.01 6.16
C LEU A 230 -33.87 -0.27 5.53
N GLY A 231 -34.60 0.55 6.30
CA GLY A 231 -35.63 1.44 5.78
C GLY A 231 -35.10 2.38 4.69
N LYS A 232 -33.94 3.01 4.93
CA LYS A 232 -33.28 3.88 3.94
C LYS A 232 -32.84 3.13 2.69
N ILE A 233 -32.29 1.92 2.83
CA ILE A 233 -31.81 1.11 1.71
C ILE A 233 -32.98 0.60 0.87
N SER A 234 -34.06 0.16 1.50
CA SER A 234 -35.26 -0.35 0.83
C SER A 234 -35.90 0.65 -0.13
N GLN A 235 -35.74 1.95 0.15
CA GLN A 235 -36.23 3.04 -0.72
C GLN A 235 -35.34 3.31 -1.93
N LYS A 236 -34.09 2.82 -1.92
CA LYS A 236 -33.08 3.12 -2.95
C LYS A 236 -32.90 1.99 -3.94
N ALA A 237 -32.87 0.74 -3.47
CA ALA A 237 -32.64 -0.41 -4.32
C ALA A 237 -33.40 -1.64 -3.84
N ARG A 238 -33.72 -2.53 -4.79
CA ARG A 238 -34.31 -3.85 -4.50
C ARG A 238 -33.24 -4.92 -4.25
N MET A 239 -32.04 -4.70 -4.78
CA MET A 239 -30.88 -5.55 -4.57
C MET A 239 -29.92 -4.82 -3.62
N CYS A 240 -29.58 -5.49 -2.52
CA CYS A 240 -28.55 -5.04 -1.59
C CYS A 240 -27.41 -6.07 -1.59
N LEU A 241 -26.17 -5.58 -1.63
CA LEU A 241 -24.95 -6.37 -1.46
C LEU A 241 -24.20 -5.91 -0.21
#